data_AF-A0A522P736-F1
#
_entry.id   AF-A0A522P736-F1
#
_cell.length_a   1.000
_cell.length_b   1.000
_cell.length_c   1.000
_cell.angle_alpha   90.00
_cell.angle_beta   90.00
_cell.angle_gamma   90.00
#
_symmetry.space_group_name_H-M   'P 1'
#
loop_
_entity.id
_entity.type
_entity.pdbx_description
1 polymer ?
#
loop_
_entity_poly.entity_id
_entity_poly.type
_entity_poly.pdbx_seq_one_letter_code
_entity_poly.pdbx_strand_id
1 'polypeptide(L)' 'MDRVRFIPLGEKVTPHCWNCDRAVAGPPDARYLYRLDDHAVTETWFHCQCGAYMNVRREGVLHVERAARSAQSSE' A
#
# COMPACT_ATOMS: atom_id res chain seq x y z
N MET A 1 17.97 11.79 -4.39
CA MET A 1 17.04 11.07 -3.50
C MET A 1 16.35 10.02 -4.35
N ASP A 2 16.40 8.75 -3.95
CA ASP A 2 15.75 7.69 -4.72
C ASP A 2 14.23 7.83 -4.59
N ARG A 3 13.51 7.77 -5.71
CA ARG A 3 12.04 7.81 -5.71
C ARG A 3 11.52 6.39 -5.68
N VAL A 4 10.79 6.06 -4.63
CA VAL A 4 10.12 4.76 -4.51
C VAL A 4 8.66 4.94 -4.92
N ARG A 5 8.25 4.26 -5.98
CA ARG A 5 6.86 4.21 -6.45
C ARG A 5 6.32 2.79 -6.24
N PHE A 6 5.27 2.67 -5.43
CA PHE A 6 4.55 1.42 -5.26
C PHE A 6 3.27 1.43 -6.09
N ILE A 7 3.02 0.32 -6.80
CA ILE A 7 1.78 0.11 -7.56
C ILE A 7 1.09 -1.13 -6.97
N PRO A 8 0.00 -0.97 -6.19
CA PRO A 8 -0.77 -2.11 -5.70
C PRO A 8 -1.36 -2.87 -6.88
N LEU A 9 -1.21 -4.19 -6.87
CA LEU A 9 -1.85 -5.09 -7.82
C LEU A 9 -3.24 -5.48 -7.30
N GLY A 10 -4.14 -5.83 -8.22
CA GLY A 10 -5.50 -6.28 -7.92
C GLY A 10 -6.58 -5.18 -7.99
N GLU A 11 -7.83 -5.62 -8.03
CA GLU A 11 -8.99 -4.75 -8.17
C GLU A 11 -9.24 -3.88 -6.93
N LYS A 12 -9.80 -2.68 -7.15
CA LYS A 12 -10.32 -1.86 -6.07
C LYS A 12 -11.66 -2.42 -5.62
N VAL A 13 -11.63 -3.32 -4.66
CA VAL A 13 -12.84 -3.82 -3.98
C VAL A 13 -13.22 -2.90 -2.82
N THR A 14 -14.52 -2.67 -2.66
CA THR A 14 -15.07 -2.07 -1.43
C THR A 14 -15.10 -3.17 -0.36
N PRO A 15 -14.32 -3.03 0.73
CA PRO A 15 -14.29 -4.07 1.75
C PRO A 15 -15.60 -4.16 2.52
N HIS A 16 -16.01 -5.37 2.86
CA HIS A 16 -17.09 -5.63 3.81
C HIS A 16 -16.51 -5.95 5.18
N CYS A 17 -17.12 -5.42 6.24
CA CYS A 17 -16.69 -5.67 7.60
C CYS A 17 -16.96 -7.14 7.96
N TRP A 18 -15.93 -7.88 8.38
CA TRP A 18 -16.07 -9.28 8.79
C TRP A 18 -17.06 -9.51 9.94
N ASN A 19 -17.31 -8.50 10.78
CA ASN A 19 -18.16 -8.62 11.96
C ASN A 19 -19.66 -8.35 11.68
N CYS A 20 -19.97 -7.33 10.86
CA CYS A 20 -21.36 -6.90 10.63
C CYS A 20 -21.79 -6.93 9.15
N ASP A 21 -20.90 -7.39 8.26
CA ASP A 21 -21.07 -7.50 6.80
C ASP A 21 -21.48 -6.20 6.07
N ARG A 22 -21.35 -5.06 6.75
CA ARG A 22 -21.58 -3.76 6.11
C ARG A 22 -20.38 -3.39 5.27
N ALA A 23 -20.65 -2.86 4.07
CA ALA A 23 -19.63 -2.21 3.25
C ALA A 23 -18.98 -1.06 4.04
N VAL A 24 -17.65 -1.05 4.06
CA VAL A 24 -16.87 0.03 4.67
C VAL A 24 -16.50 1.01 3.57
N ALA A 25 -17.35 2.03 3.41
CA ALA A 25 -17.15 3.12 2.47
C ALA A 25 -16.50 4.31 3.19
N GLY A 26 -15.32 4.73 2.74
CA GLY A 26 -14.64 5.88 3.31
C GLY A 26 -13.12 5.89 3.07
N PRO A 27 -12.44 6.98 3.46
CA PRO A 27 -11.00 6.98 3.51
C PRO A 27 -10.51 5.96 4.55
N PRO A 28 -9.38 5.30 4.32
CA PRO A 28 -8.77 4.42 5.31
C PRO A 28 -8.16 5.21 6.46
N ASP A 29 -8.18 4.64 7.66
CA ASP A 29 -7.59 5.23 8.86
C ASP A 29 -6.06 5.16 8.84
N ALA A 30 -5.53 4.07 8.28
CA ALA A 30 -4.09 3.86 8.18
C ALA A 30 -3.72 3.09 6.91
N ARG A 31 -2.49 3.31 6.47
CA ARG A 31 -1.85 2.55 5.38
C ARG A 31 -0.43 2.22 5.78
N TYR A 32 -0.10 0.94 5.69
CA TYR A 32 1.26 0.45 5.88
C TYR A 32 1.81 -0.09 4.57
N LEU A 33 3.10 0.17 4.34
CA LEU A 33 3.87 -0.39 3.24
C LEU A 33 4.97 -1.27 3.83
N TYR A 34 4.91 -2.55 3.53
CA TYR A 34 5.92 -3.52 3.88
C TYR A 34 6.76 -3.83 2.65
N ARG A 35 8.07 -3.63 2.75
CA ARG A 35 9.01 -4.15 1.77
C ARG A 35 9.44 -5.54 2.24
N LEU A 36 9.24 -6.53 1.40
CA LEU A 36 9.76 -7.88 1.56
C LEU A 36 10.93 -8.07 0.59
N ASP A 37 11.59 -9.21 0.65
CA ASP A 37 12.83 -9.45 -0.09
C ASP A 37 12.64 -9.37 -1.61
N ASP A 38 11.55 -9.92 -2.13
CA ASP A 38 11.23 -10.05 -3.55
C ASP A 38 10.01 -9.23 -4.02
N HIS A 39 9.17 -8.75 -3.10
CA HIS A 39 7.98 -7.97 -3.41
C HIS A 39 7.65 -6.93 -2.32
N ALA A 40 6.60 -6.15 -2.54
CA ALA A 40 6.07 -5.25 -1.53
C ALA A 40 4.58 -5.52 -1.29
N VAL A 41 4.14 -5.25 -0.07
CA VAL A 41 2.77 -5.43 0.37
C VAL A 41 2.26 -4.12 0.94
N THR A 42 1.04 -3.76 0.57
CA THR A 42 0.29 -2.71 1.25
C THR A 42 -0.82 -3.30 2.08
N GLU A 43 -0.99 -2.72 3.26
CA GLU A 43 -2.11 -3.02 4.12
C GLU A 43 -2.88 -1.74 4.39
N THR A 44 -4.15 -1.74 3.99
CA THR A 44 -5.04 -0.59 4.18
C THR A 44 -6.05 -0.94 5.25
N TRP A 45 -6.04 -0.20 6.34
CA TRP A 45 -6.91 -0.41 7.49
C TRP A 45 -8.14 0.49 7.45
N PHE A 46 -9.28 -0.08 7.83
CA PHE A 46 -10.55 0.61 7.91
C PHE A 46 -11.25 0.32 9.24
N HIS A 47 -11.79 1.36 9.85
CA HIS A 47 -12.67 1.29 11.00
C HIS A 47 -14.13 1.19 10.55
N CYS A 48 -14.81 0.13 10.95
CA CYS A 48 -16.24 -0.01 10.73
C CYS A 48 -17.02 0.68 11.86
N GLN A 49 -18.19 1.23 11.56
CA GLN A 49 -19.09 1.84 12.56
C GLN A 49 -19.54 0.87 13.67
N CYS A 50 -19.41 -0.45 13.47
CA CYS A 50 -19.66 -1.44 14.52
C CYS A 50 -18.53 -1.55 15.56
N GLY A 51 -17.44 -0.79 15.42
CA GLY A 51 -16.28 -0.79 16.31
C GLY A 51 -15.15 -1.75 15.90
N ALA A 52 -15.38 -2.58 14.88
CA ALA A 52 -14.36 -3.51 14.38
C ALA A 52 -13.39 -2.81 13.41
N TYR A 53 -12.11 -3.18 13.50
CA TYR A 53 -11.12 -2.87 12.48
C TYR A 53 -10.97 -4.04 11.50
N MET A 54 -10.69 -3.70 10.25
CA MET A 54 -10.40 -4.68 9.21
C MET A 54 -9.35 -4.12 8.25
N ASN A 55 -8.65 -5.00 7.55
CA ASN A 55 -7.61 -4.63 6.61
C ASN A 55 -7.84 -5.27 5.24
N VAL A 56 -7.45 -4.54 4.20
CA VAL A 56 -7.29 -5.09 2.84
C VAL A 56 -5.81 -5.13 2.54
N ARG A 57 -5.28 -6.35 2.39
CA ARG A 57 -3.90 -6.60 2.01
C ARG A 57 -3.80 -6.73 0.51
N ARG A 58 -2.85 -6.02 -0.11
CA ARG A 58 -2.55 -6.10 -1.54
C ARG A 58 -1.07 -6.23 -1.76
N GLU A 59 -0.68 -7.25 -2.50
CA GLU A 59 0.66 -7.34 -3.07
C GLU A 59 0.83 -6.26 -4.13
N GLY A 60 2.06 -5.83 -4.36
CA GLY A 60 2.36 -4.89 -5.42
C GLY A 60 3.83 -4.83 -5.77
N VAL A 61 4.10 -4.11 -6.85
CA VAL A 61 5.46 -3.96 -7.38
C VAL A 61 6.07 -2.68 -6.83
N LEU A 62 7.30 -2.82 -6.32
CA LEU A 62 8.12 -1.70 -5.87
C LEU A 62 9.02 -1.25 -7.01
N HIS A 63 8.78 -0.06 -7.56
CA HIS A 63 9.68 0.58 -8.49
C HIS A 63 10.59 1.54 -7.72
N VAL A 64 11.90 1.27 -7.74
CA VAL A 64 12.91 2.16 -7.16
C VAL A 64 13.61 2.90 -8.30
N GLU A 65 13.18 4.13 -8.55
CA GLU A 65 13.87 5.03 -9.47
C GLU A 65 15.06 5.63 -8.73
N ARG A 66 16.25 5.05 -8.94
CA ARG A 66 17.49 5.65 -8.42
C ARG A 66 17.72 6.97 -9.15
N ALA A 67 17.96 8.03 -8.39
CA ALA A 67 18.39 9.28 -9.01
C ALA A 67 19.68 8.99 -9.77
N ALA A 68 19.74 9.30 -11.07
CA ALA A 68 20.96 9.19 -11.84
C ALA A 68 22.03 10.00 -11.09
N ARG A 69 23.03 9.32 -10.50
CA ARG A 69 24.20 10.03 -10.00
C ARG A 69 24.81 10.67 -11.22
N SER A 70 24.79 12.00 -11.28
CA SER A 70 25.55 12.75 -12.27
C SER A 70 26.97 12.19 -12.23
N ALA A 71 27.37 11.50 -13.28
CA ALA A 71 28.74 11.11 -13.49
C ALA A 71 29.52 12.42 -13.68
N GLN A 72 30.00 13.01 -12.58
CA GLN A 72 31.13 13.91 -12.65
C GLN A 72 32.35 13.03 -12.92
N SER A 73 32.59 12.79 -14.20
CA SER A 73 33.93 12.55 -14.70
C SER A 73 34.77 13.76 -14.29
N SER A 74 35.64 13.58 -13.32
CA SER A 74 36.78 14.46 -13.10
C SER A 74 37.99 13.74 -13.67
N GLU A 75 38.30 14.04 -14.93
CA GLU A 75 39.66 14.00 -15.45
C GLU A 75 40.23 15.42 -15.39
#